data_AF-A0A1S4A334-F1
#
_entry.id   AF-A0A1S4A334-F1
#
_cell.length_a   1.000
_cell.length_b   1.000
_cell.length_c   1.000
_cell.angle_alpha   90.00
_cell.angle_beta   90.00
_cell.angle_gamma   90.00
#
_symmetry.space_group_name_H-M   'P 1'
#
loop_
_entity.id
_entity.type
_entity.pdbx_description
1 polymer ?
#
loop_
_entity_poly.entity_id
_entity_poly.type
_entity_poly.pdbx_seq_one_letter_code
_entity_poly.pdbx_strand_id
1 'polypeptide(L)'
;MMKLLMLKRGLRLLTTTGNVNSSSPLTHRRCFSSLWTSSFSTSSSPLNAAGVSSDSASAAAAADFDEDDLFLGDELARLASKPKTDQNLLQPGVVVYDGVCHLSHNSVKWVIKADRDRKIKFCCLQSKAAEPYMRVSGVDRDDVLRRFLFIEGPGLYHQGSTAALRVLAHLPLPYSALSTLMIIPTPLRDAVYDRVAKKRYNWFGKSDDCLVLRDQYLLYRFIDREELLERSRSVL
;
A
#
# COMPACT_ATOMS: atom_id res chain seq x y z
N MET A 1 -51.67 -8.65 35.20
CA MET A 1 -51.99 -8.20 36.58
C MET A 1 -50.80 -7.39 37.08
N MET A 2 -51.04 -6.10 37.29
CA MET A 2 -50.06 -5.02 37.45
C MET A 2 -49.48 -4.93 38.88
N LYS A 3 -48.21 -4.55 39.00
CA LYS A 3 -47.54 -3.83 40.11
C LYS A 3 -46.10 -3.57 39.63
N LEU A 4 -45.71 -2.40 39.12
CA LEU A 4 -45.64 -1.05 39.69
C LEU A 4 -45.00 -1.04 41.09
N LEU A 5 -43.69 -0.79 41.13
CA LEU A 5 -43.06 -0.12 42.28
C LEU A 5 -41.87 0.71 41.82
N MET A 6 -41.72 1.85 42.50
CA MET A 6 -41.10 3.07 42.01
C MET A 6 -39.61 3.20 42.31
N LEU A 7 -38.91 3.83 41.36
CA LEU A 7 -37.95 4.93 41.48
C LEU A 7 -37.54 5.39 42.90
N LYS A 8 -36.23 5.38 43.19
CA LYS A 8 -35.56 6.46 43.94
C LYS A 8 -34.08 6.60 43.54
N ARG A 9 -33.71 7.87 43.43
CA ARG A 9 -32.51 8.46 42.84
C ARG A 9 -31.33 8.44 43.82
N GLY A 10 -30.11 8.29 43.29
CA GLY A 10 -28.84 8.52 43.99
C GLY A 10 -27.85 9.21 43.07
N LEU A 11 -27.84 10.54 43.14
CA LEU A 11 -26.95 11.47 42.43
C LEU A 11 -25.60 11.56 43.18
N ARG A 12 -24.46 11.32 42.52
CA ARG A 12 -23.20 12.01 42.82
C ARG A 12 -22.43 12.28 41.54
N LEU A 13 -22.20 13.57 41.32
CA LEU A 13 -21.28 14.17 40.37
C LEU A 13 -19.85 13.66 40.59
N LEU A 14 -19.04 13.66 39.53
CA LEU A 14 -17.70 14.25 39.54
C LEU A 14 -17.28 14.56 38.08
N THR A 15 -17.35 15.86 37.78
CA THR A 15 -16.40 16.68 37.01
C THR A 15 -15.77 16.09 35.74
N THR A 16 -16.27 16.60 34.62
CA THR A 16 -15.61 16.63 33.32
C THR A 16 -14.55 17.74 33.31
N THR A 17 -13.34 17.46 32.85
CA THR A 17 -12.42 18.48 32.34
C THR A 17 -12.22 18.19 30.86
N GLY A 18 -12.71 19.12 30.04
CA GLY A 18 -12.59 19.05 28.60
C GLY A 18 -11.18 19.42 28.13
N ASN A 19 -10.78 18.85 27.00
CA ASN A 19 -9.87 19.52 26.10
C ASN A 19 -10.41 19.35 24.67
N VAL A 20 -10.90 20.46 24.12
CA VAL A 20 -11.38 20.62 22.75
C VAL A 20 -10.25 21.25 21.96
N ASN A 21 -9.75 20.55 20.96
CA ASN A 21 -9.05 21.20 19.87
C ASN A 21 -9.82 20.98 18.57
N SER A 22 -10.38 22.10 18.10
CA SER A 22 -11.00 22.29 16.80
C SER A 22 -9.95 22.21 15.69
N SER A 23 -10.33 21.69 14.53
CA SER A 23 -10.17 22.37 13.23
C SER A 23 -10.89 21.59 12.12
N SER A 24 -11.58 22.35 11.29
CA SER A 24 -12.65 22.03 10.34
C SER A 24 -12.18 21.32 9.05
N PRO A 25 -13.11 20.90 8.17
CA PRO A 25 -12.85 20.10 6.97
C PRO A 25 -12.70 20.98 5.72
N LEU A 26 -11.79 20.62 4.79
CA LEU A 26 -11.71 21.24 3.45
C LEU A 26 -11.33 20.17 2.42
N THR A 27 -12.29 19.72 1.62
CA THR A 27 -12.47 20.06 0.18
C THR A 27 -11.28 19.73 -0.74
N HIS A 28 -11.47 18.63 -1.48
CA HIS A 28 -11.28 18.50 -2.94
C HIS A 28 -10.27 19.44 -3.61
N ARG A 29 -9.10 18.90 -4.00
CA ARG A 29 -8.19 19.54 -4.96
C ARG A 29 -8.07 18.69 -6.22
N ARG A 30 -8.81 19.09 -7.26
CA ARG A 30 -8.44 18.87 -8.66
C ARG A 30 -7.38 19.91 -9.01
N CYS A 31 -6.31 19.51 -9.67
CA CYS A 31 -5.44 20.44 -10.38
C CYS A 31 -5.32 19.97 -11.83
N PHE A 32 -5.97 20.69 -12.72
CA PHE A 32 -5.85 20.62 -14.17
C PHE A 32 -5.05 21.85 -14.62
N SER A 33 -4.41 21.74 -15.79
CA SER A 33 -3.69 22.79 -16.54
C SER A 33 -2.32 23.18 -15.97
N SER A 34 -1.25 23.42 -16.75
CA SER A 34 -1.10 23.54 -18.21
C SER A 34 0.40 23.57 -18.55
N LEU A 35 0.72 23.03 -19.74
CA LEU A 35 1.63 23.57 -20.76
C LEU A 35 3.07 23.97 -20.38
N TRP A 36 3.99 23.18 -20.93
CA TRP A 36 5.07 23.63 -21.83
C TRP A 36 5.97 24.79 -21.37
N THR A 37 7.25 24.49 -21.14
CA THR A 37 8.31 24.99 -22.04
C THR A 37 9.59 24.17 -21.84
N SER A 38 10.14 23.76 -22.98
CA SER A 38 11.48 23.22 -23.18
C SER A 38 12.57 24.15 -22.67
N SER A 39 13.61 23.57 -22.05
CA SER A 39 14.96 24.10 -22.23
C SER A 39 15.96 22.95 -22.25
N PHE A 40 16.56 22.85 -23.42
CA PHE A 40 17.62 21.97 -23.84
C PHE A 40 18.93 22.64 -23.42
N SER A 41 19.77 21.98 -22.63
CA SER A 41 21.17 22.38 -22.49
C SER A 41 22.04 21.14 -22.54
N THR A 42 22.70 21.01 -23.68
CA THR A 42 23.75 20.05 -24.00
C THR A 42 25.10 20.56 -23.48
N SER A 43 26.07 19.64 -23.43
CA SER A 43 27.53 19.87 -23.42
C SER A 43 28.11 20.06 -22.01
N SER A 44 29.23 19.47 -21.60
CA SER A 44 30.22 18.56 -22.20
C SER A 44 31.23 18.25 -21.09
N SER A 45 31.79 17.04 -21.09
CA SER A 45 32.91 16.59 -20.24
C SER A 45 34.17 17.51 -20.39
N PRO A 46 35.21 17.41 -19.53
CA PRO A 46 36.15 16.27 -19.59
C PRO A 46 36.83 15.85 -18.26
N LEU A 47 37.56 14.74 -18.36
CA LEU A 47 38.48 14.14 -17.39
C LEU A 47 39.79 14.95 -17.19
N ASN A 48 40.36 14.88 -15.98
CA ASN A 48 41.79 14.65 -15.65
C ASN A 48 41.95 14.77 -14.12
N ALA A 49 42.47 13.77 -13.38
CA ALA A 49 43.82 13.22 -13.32
C ALA A 49 44.87 14.15 -12.65
N ALA A 50 45.24 13.75 -11.43
CA ALA A 50 46.53 13.89 -10.73
C ALA A 50 47.20 15.27 -10.56
N GLY A 51 47.56 15.61 -9.32
CA GLY A 51 48.49 16.70 -9.01
C GLY A 51 48.63 16.92 -7.51
N VAL A 52 49.87 16.83 -7.02
CA VAL A 52 50.30 16.67 -5.63
C VAL A 52 50.65 18.03 -5.00
N SER A 53 50.83 18.03 -3.66
CA SER A 53 51.60 18.97 -2.82
C SER A 53 51.00 20.35 -2.61
N SER A 54 51.19 21.07 -1.50
CA SER A 54 51.66 20.89 -0.11
C SER A 54 51.55 22.32 0.44
N ASP A 55 51.18 22.51 1.70
CA ASP A 55 51.83 23.49 2.61
C ASP A 55 51.07 23.62 3.92
N SER A 56 51.82 24.05 4.92
CA SER A 56 51.84 23.57 6.31
C SER A 56 51.47 24.62 7.36
N ALA A 57 51.22 24.10 8.57
CA ALA A 57 51.32 24.74 9.90
C ALA A 57 50.08 25.55 10.38
N SER A 58 49.63 25.48 11.64
CA SER A 58 50.29 25.07 12.87
C SER A 58 49.29 24.73 14.00
N ALA A 59 49.85 24.06 15.01
CA ALA A 59 49.48 24.06 16.44
C ALA A 59 48.67 22.87 16.95
N ALA A 60 49.44 22.01 17.62
CA ALA A 60 49.07 20.80 18.32
C ALA A 60 48.26 21.06 19.60
N ALA A 61 47.34 20.16 19.88
CA ALA A 61 47.15 19.62 21.22
C ALA A 61 46.74 18.16 21.08
N ALA A 62 47.57 17.27 21.62
CA ALA A 62 47.39 15.83 21.60
C ALA A 62 46.18 15.41 22.45
N ALA A 63 45.32 14.59 21.86
CA ALA A 63 44.50 13.62 22.57
C ALA A 63 44.26 12.42 21.64
N ASP A 64 44.17 11.27 22.26
CA ASP A 64 44.50 9.94 21.78
C ASP A 64 43.75 9.41 20.54
N PHE A 65 44.40 8.43 19.93
CA PHE A 65 43.86 7.46 18.98
C PHE A 65 42.47 6.96 19.36
N ASP A 66 41.56 6.91 18.39
CA ASP A 66 40.67 5.75 18.17
C ASP A 66 40.17 5.77 16.72
N GLU A 67 40.50 4.71 15.97
CA GLU A 67 40.19 4.53 14.56
C GLU A 67 38.82 3.85 14.36
N ASP A 68 37.80 4.27 15.13
CA ASP A 68 36.46 3.63 15.16
C ASP A 68 35.29 4.59 14.86
N ASP A 69 35.55 5.83 14.46
CA ASP A 69 34.48 6.83 14.24
C ASP A 69 33.94 6.88 12.79
N LEU A 70 34.49 6.08 11.87
CA LEU A 70 34.03 6.00 10.48
C LEU A 70 32.82 5.06 10.29
N PHE A 71 32.41 4.31 11.32
CA PHE A 71 31.31 3.34 11.22
C PHE A 71 29.97 3.81 11.81
N LEU A 72 29.94 4.83 12.67
CA LEU A 72 28.69 5.30 13.30
C LEU A 72 27.91 6.32 12.45
N GLY A 73 28.59 7.01 11.52
CA GLY A 73 27.96 7.99 10.64
C GLY A 73 27.04 7.36 9.59
N ASP A 74 27.42 6.22 9.02
CA ASP A 74 26.66 5.55 7.94
C ASP A 74 25.39 4.86 8.49
N GLU A 75 25.42 4.36 9.72
CA GLU A 75 24.27 3.68 10.34
C GLU A 75 23.17 4.67 10.78
N LEU A 76 23.55 5.82 11.34
CA LEU A 76 22.62 6.90 11.69
C LEU A 76 22.02 7.58 10.43
N ALA A 77 22.80 7.68 9.35
CA ALA A 77 22.29 8.17 8.06
C ALA A 77 21.25 7.20 7.44
N ARG A 78 21.47 5.88 7.55
CA ARG A 78 20.52 4.85 7.10
C ARG A 78 19.25 4.79 7.94
N LEU A 79 19.34 5.05 9.25
CA LEU A 79 18.19 5.13 10.15
C LEU A 79 17.40 6.44 9.99
N ALA A 80 18.06 7.53 9.58
CA ALA A 80 17.44 8.82 9.30
C ALA A 80 16.81 8.90 7.90
N SER A 81 17.32 8.15 6.93
CA SER A 81 16.62 7.93 5.66
C SER A 81 15.50 6.92 5.87
N LYS A 82 14.36 7.37 6.41
CA LYS A 82 13.09 6.66 6.20
C LYS A 82 13.05 6.36 4.70
N PRO A 83 13.04 5.08 4.26
CA PRO A 83 13.20 4.76 2.86
C PRO A 83 12.03 5.43 2.16
N LYS A 84 12.33 6.53 1.48
CA LYS A 84 11.42 7.21 0.59
C LYS A 84 11.37 6.28 -0.59
N THR A 85 10.57 5.20 -0.45
CA THR A 85 10.36 4.23 -1.51
C THR A 85 10.05 5.03 -2.76
N ASP A 86 10.98 5.01 -3.71
CA ASP A 86 10.87 5.81 -4.92
C ASP A 86 9.58 5.38 -5.60
N GLN A 87 8.58 6.25 -5.54
CA GLN A 87 7.24 5.98 -6.08
C GLN A 87 7.29 5.69 -7.59
N ASN A 88 8.41 6.00 -8.24
CA ASN A 88 8.73 5.71 -9.63
C ASN A 88 9.15 4.25 -9.90
N LEU A 89 9.54 3.48 -8.89
CA LEU A 89 9.94 2.08 -9.04
C LEU A 89 8.75 1.11 -8.99
N LEU A 90 7.58 1.56 -8.55
CA LEU A 90 6.39 0.71 -8.42
C LEU A 90 5.64 0.59 -9.74
N GLN A 91 5.24 -0.64 -10.04
CA GLN A 91 4.51 -0.92 -11.26
C GLN A 91 3.06 -0.42 -11.13
N PRO A 92 2.52 0.27 -12.14
CA PRO A 92 1.11 0.63 -12.16
C PRO A 92 0.24 -0.61 -12.45
N GLY A 93 -1.04 -0.55 -12.08
CA GLY A 93 -2.01 -1.61 -12.35
C GLY A 93 -1.87 -2.84 -11.45
N VAL A 94 -1.44 -2.65 -10.20
CA VAL A 94 -1.22 -3.74 -9.24
C VAL A 94 -2.39 -3.84 -8.27
N VAL A 95 -2.93 -5.05 -8.12
CA VAL A 95 -3.94 -5.40 -7.12
C VAL A 95 -3.25 -6.13 -5.96
N VAL A 96 -3.32 -5.55 -4.77
CA VAL A 96 -2.85 -6.19 -3.53
C VAL A 96 -4.06 -6.80 -2.82
N TYR A 97 -3.95 -8.08 -2.47
CA TYR A 97 -5.03 -8.81 -1.82
C TYR A 97 -4.56 -9.88 -0.84
N ASP A 98 -5.49 -10.36 -0.03
CA ASP A 98 -5.27 -11.45 0.91
C ASP A 98 -5.25 -12.83 0.24
N GLY A 99 -4.04 -13.41 0.12
CA GLY A 99 -3.80 -14.70 -0.54
C GLY A 99 -4.26 -15.95 0.22
N VAL A 100 -4.61 -15.83 1.52
CA VAL A 100 -5.09 -16.98 2.32
C VAL A 100 -6.60 -17.18 2.27
N CYS A 101 -7.34 -16.20 1.76
CA CYS A 101 -8.79 -16.27 1.70
C CYS A 101 -9.30 -16.87 0.39
N HIS A 102 -10.15 -17.89 0.49
CA HIS A 102 -10.74 -18.53 -0.68
C HIS A 102 -11.59 -17.58 -1.54
N LEU A 103 -12.36 -16.67 -0.92
CA LEU A 103 -13.15 -15.70 -1.67
C LEU A 103 -12.25 -14.77 -2.50
N SER A 104 -11.21 -14.23 -1.87
CA SER A 104 -10.29 -13.31 -2.53
C SER A 104 -9.52 -14.00 -3.64
N HIS A 105 -9.02 -15.21 -3.39
CA HIS A 105 -8.34 -16.03 -4.39
C HIS A 105 -9.23 -16.36 -5.59
N ASN A 106 -10.46 -16.82 -5.36
CA ASN A 106 -11.41 -17.13 -6.43
C ASN A 106 -11.76 -15.89 -7.25
N SER A 107 -11.90 -14.73 -6.60
CA SER A 107 -12.12 -13.45 -7.28
C SER A 107 -10.93 -13.10 -8.19
N VAL A 108 -9.71 -13.23 -7.70
CA VAL A 108 -8.49 -12.98 -8.48
C VAL A 108 -8.35 -13.95 -9.65
N LYS A 109 -8.61 -15.25 -9.45
CA LYS A 109 -8.64 -16.25 -10.54
C LYS A 109 -9.61 -15.84 -11.64
N TRP A 110 -10.80 -15.37 -11.26
CA TRP A 110 -11.79 -14.90 -12.20
C TRP A 110 -11.30 -13.66 -12.97
N VAL A 111 -10.71 -12.68 -12.27
CA VAL A 111 -10.15 -11.48 -12.91
C VAL A 111 -9.02 -11.85 -13.88
N ILE A 112 -8.10 -12.74 -13.50
CA ILE A 112 -7.01 -13.20 -14.38
C ILE A 112 -7.55 -13.85 -15.66
N LYS A 113 -8.62 -14.64 -15.54
CA LYS A 113 -9.28 -15.29 -16.68
C LYS A 113 -9.98 -14.29 -17.59
N ALA A 114 -10.54 -13.23 -17.02
CA ALA A 114 -11.28 -12.20 -17.75
C ALA A 114 -10.36 -11.12 -18.37
N ASP A 115 -9.21 -10.84 -17.75
CA ASP A 115 -8.19 -9.91 -18.24
C ASP A 115 -7.36 -10.54 -19.39
N ARG A 116 -7.89 -10.44 -20.60
CA ARG A 116 -7.22 -10.90 -21.84
C ARG A 116 -5.98 -10.09 -22.20
N ASP A 117 -5.99 -8.79 -21.89
CA ASP A 117 -4.92 -7.86 -22.28
C ASP A 117 -3.71 -7.89 -21.34
N ARG A 118 -3.83 -8.59 -20.21
CA ARG A 118 -2.78 -8.72 -19.18
C ARG A 118 -2.35 -7.39 -18.58
N LYS A 119 -3.29 -6.46 -18.47
CA LYS A 119 -3.06 -5.11 -17.94
C LYS A 119 -2.89 -5.11 -16.43
N ILE A 120 -3.50 -6.07 -15.75
CA ILE A 120 -3.56 -6.11 -14.29
C ILE A 120 -2.59 -7.15 -13.76
N LYS A 121 -1.80 -6.72 -12.78
CA LYS A 121 -0.87 -7.56 -12.03
C LYS A 121 -1.36 -7.72 -10.60
N PHE A 122 -0.93 -8.79 -9.94
CA PHE A 122 -1.37 -9.13 -8.59
C PHE A 122 -0.18 -9.21 -7.64
N CYS A 123 -0.45 -8.96 -6.36
CA CYS A 123 0.52 -9.11 -5.29
C CYS A 123 -0.19 -9.68 -4.06
N CYS A 124 0.41 -10.69 -3.43
CA CYS A 124 -0.12 -11.21 -2.18
C CYS A 124 0.29 -10.29 -1.03
N LEU A 125 -0.66 -9.96 -0.16
CA LEU A 125 -0.42 -9.16 1.04
C LEU A 125 0.63 -9.81 1.95
N GLN A 126 0.77 -11.14 1.92
CA GLN A 126 1.72 -11.90 2.71
C GLN A 126 3.19 -11.75 2.26
N SER A 127 3.44 -11.22 1.07
CA SER A 127 4.78 -11.00 0.52
C SER A 127 5.37 -9.66 0.98
N LYS A 128 6.70 -9.58 1.06
CA LYS A 128 7.47 -8.35 1.30
C LYS A 128 7.32 -7.35 0.15
N ALA A 129 7.05 -7.82 -1.07
CA ALA A 129 6.79 -6.96 -2.23
C ALA A 129 5.54 -6.09 -2.08
N ALA A 130 4.60 -6.44 -1.19
CA ALA A 130 3.40 -5.62 -0.92
C ALA A 130 3.69 -4.39 -0.04
N GLU A 131 4.72 -4.44 0.81
CA GLU A 131 5.07 -3.34 1.72
C GLU A 131 5.26 -1.98 1.03
N PRO A 132 6.04 -1.86 -0.07
CA PRO A 132 6.22 -0.57 -0.71
C PRO A 132 4.91 0.01 -1.27
N TYR A 133 4.02 -0.83 -1.82
CA TYR A 133 2.70 -0.37 -2.29
C TYR A 133 1.83 0.16 -1.16
N MET A 134 1.88 -0.49 0.00
CA MET A 134 1.16 -0.04 1.20
C MET A 134 1.73 1.24 1.78
N ARG A 135 3.07 1.36 1.85
CA ARG A 135 3.76 2.57 2.32
C ARG A 135 3.43 3.78 1.45
N VAL A 136 3.42 3.60 0.12
CA VAL A 136 3.08 4.68 -0.82
C VAL A 136 1.60 5.07 -0.76
N SER A 137 0.72 4.09 -0.50
CA SER A 137 -0.72 4.35 -0.38
C SER A 137 -1.12 4.87 1.01
N GLY A 138 -0.25 4.80 2.01
CA GLY A 138 -0.55 5.14 3.40
C GLY A 138 -1.64 4.25 4.02
N VAL A 139 -1.69 2.97 3.62
CA VAL A 139 -2.74 2.01 4.04
C VAL A 139 -2.12 0.93 4.92
N ASP A 140 -2.78 0.66 6.05
CA ASP A 140 -2.35 -0.39 6.98
C ASP A 140 -2.68 -1.80 6.47
N ARG A 141 -1.94 -2.78 6.98
CA ARG A 141 -2.11 -4.20 6.61
C ARG A 141 -3.53 -4.70 6.92
N ASP A 142 -4.09 -4.29 8.04
CA ASP A 142 -5.43 -4.65 8.47
C ASP A 142 -6.53 -4.14 7.54
N ASP A 143 -6.31 -2.99 6.91
CA ASP A 143 -7.28 -2.44 5.96
C ASP A 143 -7.22 -3.18 4.63
N VAL A 144 -6.02 -3.54 4.15
CA VAL A 144 -5.86 -4.37 2.94
C VAL A 144 -6.33 -5.82 3.17
N LEU A 145 -6.22 -6.32 4.41
CA LEU A 145 -6.85 -7.59 4.79
C LEU A 145 -8.37 -7.50 4.66
N ARG A 146 -8.99 -6.39 5.05
CA ARG A 146 -10.45 -6.23 4.98
C ARG A 146 -10.93 -5.90 3.56
N ARG A 147 -10.15 -5.15 2.79
CA ARG A 147 -10.57 -4.58 1.50
C ARG A 147 -9.48 -4.71 0.45
N PHE A 148 -9.86 -5.04 -0.79
CA PHE A 148 -8.92 -5.03 -1.92
C PHE A 148 -8.28 -3.66 -2.09
N LEU A 149 -6.99 -3.63 -2.38
CA LEU A 149 -6.25 -2.42 -2.74
C LEU A 149 -5.86 -2.51 -4.21
N PHE A 150 -6.22 -1.49 -5.00
CA PHE A 150 -5.81 -1.37 -6.40
C PHE A 150 -4.98 -0.10 -6.57
N ILE A 151 -3.78 -0.25 -7.09
CA ILE A 151 -2.84 0.82 -7.41
C ILE A 151 -2.87 1.02 -8.91
N GLU A 152 -3.49 2.12 -9.36
CA GLU A 152 -3.60 2.44 -10.78
C GLU A 152 -2.33 3.13 -11.29
N GLY A 153 -1.67 3.91 -10.42
CA GLY A 153 -0.43 4.61 -10.75
C GLY A 153 0.19 5.32 -9.55
N PRO A 154 1.23 6.14 -9.75
CA PRO A 154 1.92 6.83 -8.67
C PRO A 154 0.96 7.76 -7.93
N GLY A 155 0.70 7.46 -6.65
CA GLY A 155 -0.21 8.23 -5.80
C GLY A 155 -1.71 8.02 -6.07
N LEU A 156 -2.10 7.19 -7.05
CA LEU A 156 -3.49 6.87 -7.34
C LEU A 156 -3.82 5.45 -6.88
N TYR A 157 -4.49 5.36 -5.74
CA TYR A 157 -4.92 4.09 -5.15
C TYR A 157 -6.41 4.11 -4.82
N HIS A 158 -7.02 2.94 -4.88
CA HIS A 158 -8.42 2.71 -4.59
C HIS A 158 -8.58 1.51 -3.67
N GLN A 159 -9.60 1.53 -2.81
CA GLN A 159 -9.89 0.45 -1.88
C GLN A 159 -11.32 -0.08 -2.03
N GLY A 160 -11.54 -1.31 -1.59
CA GLY A 160 -12.86 -1.91 -1.40
C GLY A 160 -13.66 -2.02 -2.68
N SER A 161 -14.93 -1.59 -2.63
CA SER A 161 -15.83 -1.68 -3.79
C SER A 161 -15.34 -0.82 -4.97
N THR A 162 -14.73 0.33 -4.68
CA THR A 162 -14.20 1.23 -5.70
C THR A 162 -13.02 0.60 -6.43
N ALA A 163 -12.14 -0.09 -5.70
CA ALA A 163 -11.04 -0.86 -6.30
C ALA A 163 -11.58 -1.94 -7.24
N ALA A 164 -12.60 -2.71 -6.82
CA ALA A 164 -13.20 -3.76 -7.63
C ALA A 164 -13.84 -3.22 -8.92
N LEU A 165 -14.58 -2.11 -8.84
CA LEU A 165 -15.19 -1.48 -10.01
C LEU A 165 -14.14 -0.89 -10.97
N ARG A 166 -13.05 -0.33 -10.43
CA ARG A 166 -11.92 0.18 -11.23
C ARG A 166 -11.19 -0.95 -11.95
N VAL A 167 -10.94 -2.06 -11.27
CA VAL A 167 -10.40 -3.28 -11.90
C VAL A 167 -11.31 -3.71 -13.05
N LEU A 168 -12.63 -3.80 -12.83
CA LEU A 168 -13.59 -4.14 -13.88
C LEU A 168 -13.55 -3.16 -15.08
N ALA A 169 -13.34 -1.87 -14.85
CA ALA A 169 -13.23 -0.89 -15.93
C ALA A 169 -12.03 -1.16 -16.85
N HIS A 170 -10.92 -1.68 -16.30
CA HIS A 170 -9.72 -2.04 -17.04
C HIS A 170 -9.84 -3.37 -17.81
N LEU A 171 -10.86 -4.17 -17.54
CA LEU A 171 -11.14 -5.40 -18.27
C LEU A 171 -11.77 -5.12 -19.65
N PRO A 172 -11.66 -6.04 -20.61
CA PRO A 172 -12.33 -5.89 -21.91
C PRO A 172 -13.86 -5.92 -21.77
N LEU A 173 -14.57 -5.38 -22.78
CA LEU A 173 -16.01 -5.56 -22.91
C LEU A 173 -16.36 -7.07 -22.99
N PRO A 174 -17.41 -7.54 -22.32
CA PRO A 174 -18.50 -6.79 -21.69
C PRO A 174 -18.26 -6.41 -20.22
N TYR A 175 -17.17 -6.86 -19.58
CA TYR A 175 -16.94 -6.64 -18.16
C TYR A 175 -16.72 -5.17 -17.82
N SER A 176 -16.09 -4.41 -18.72
CA SER A 176 -15.97 -2.95 -18.57
C SER A 176 -17.34 -2.27 -18.39
N ALA A 177 -18.42 -2.79 -18.99
CA ALA A 177 -19.76 -2.23 -18.82
C ALA A 177 -20.28 -2.34 -17.38
N LEU A 178 -19.83 -3.34 -16.60
CA LEU A 178 -20.17 -3.47 -15.18
C LEU A 178 -19.56 -2.35 -14.33
N SER A 179 -18.52 -1.67 -14.81
CA SER A 179 -17.99 -0.47 -14.14
C SER A 179 -19.02 0.67 -14.09
N THR A 180 -20.06 0.65 -14.94
CA THR A 180 -21.20 1.60 -14.89
C THR A 180 -21.93 1.55 -13.55
N LEU A 181 -21.85 0.44 -12.80
CA LEU A 181 -22.35 0.34 -11.43
C LEU A 181 -21.68 1.32 -10.45
N MET A 182 -20.65 2.04 -10.88
CA MET A 182 -20.09 3.18 -10.15
C MET A 182 -21.09 4.33 -9.95
N ILE A 183 -22.22 4.33 -10.67
CA ILE A 183 -23.37 5.21 -10.42
C ILE A 183 -24.04 4.96 -9.06
N ILE A 184 -23.89 3.74 -8.50
CA ILE A 184 -24.40 3.41 -7.17
C ILE A 184 -23.60 4.19 -6.12
N PRO A 185 -24.26 4.88 -5.18
CA PRO A 185 -23.59 5.70 -4.18
C PRO A 185 -22.61 4.87 -3.35
N THR A 186 -21.41 5.41 -3.16
CA THR A 186 -20.31 4.81 -2.38
C THR A 186 -20.75 4.19 -1.05
N PRO A 187 -21.54 4.85 -0.17
CA PRO A 187 -21.89 4.26 1.13
C PRO A 187 -22.69 2.97 1.01
N LEU A 188 -23.56 2.84 0.00
CA LEU A 188 -24.37 1.63 -0.19
C LEU A 188 -23.49 0.46 -0.62
N ARG A 189 -22.66 0.68 -1.65
CA ARG A 189 -21.77 -0.37 -2.17
C ARG A 189 -20.70 -0.78 -1.14
N ASP A 190 -20.16 0.16 -0.37
CA ASP A 190 -19.19 -0.15 0.69
C ASP A 190 -19.84 -0.84 1.88
N ALA A 191 -21.09 -0.52 2.25
CA ALA A 191 -21.80 -1.24 3.31
C ALA A 191 -22.03 -2.72 2.94
N VAL A 192 -22.43 -2.98 1.69
CA VAL A 192 -22.57 -4.35 1.17
C VAL A 192 -21.21 -5.05 1.16
N TYR A 193 -20.17 -4.37 0.65
CA TYR A 193 -18.81 -4.91 0.63
C TYR A 193 -18.32 -5.28 2.03
N ASP A 194 -18.48 -4.39 3.01
CA ASP A 194 -18.06 -4.61 4.39
C ASP A 194 -18.85 -5.75 5.06
N ARG A 195 -20.11 -5.95 4.69
CA ARG A 195 -20.91 -7.09 5.18
C ARG A 195 -20.36 -8.41 4.67
N VAL A 196 -19.96 -8.47 3.39
CA VAL A 196 -19.34 -9.65 2.78
C VAL A 196 -17.94 -9.86 3.37
N ALA A 197 -17.13 -8.81 3.50
CA ALA A 197 -15.78 -8.86 4.05
C ALA A 197 -15.76 -9.42 5.48
N LYS A 198 -16.75 -9.05 6.31
CA LYS A 198 -16.89 -9.59 7.67
C LYS A 198 -17.28 -11.07 7.72
N LYS A 199 -18.00 -11.57 6.71
CA LYS A 199 -18.48 -12.96 6.65
C LYS A 199 -17.60 -13.87 5.79
N ARG A 200 -16.64 -13.33 5.04
CA ARG A 200 -15.85 -14.08 4.03
C ARG A 200 -15.19 -15.33 4.58
N TYR A 201 -14.58 -15.23 5.76
CA TYR A 201 -13.91 -16.37 6.39
C TYR A 201 -14.89 -17.41 6.92
N ASN A 202 -16.08 -17.00 7.36
CA ASN A 202 -17.10 -17.92 7.84
C ASN A 202 -17.81 -18.64 6.69
N TRP A 203 -17.97 -17.97 5.54
CA TRP A 203 -18.68 -18.53 4.38
C TRP A 203 -17.78 -19.34 3.46
N PHE A 204 -16.56 -18.86 3.21
CA PHE A 204 -15.64 -19.47 2.24
C PHE A 204 -14.44 -20.14 2.91
N GLY A 205 -14.16 -19.85 4.18
CA GLY A 205 -12.97 -20.36 4.87
C GLY A 205 -11.70 -19.56 4.59
N LYS A 206 -10.63 -19.98 5.26
CA LYS A 206 -9.25 -19.53 5.06
C LYS A 206 -8.35 -20.76 4.95
N SER A 207 -7.24 -20.64 4.22
CA SER A 207 -6.15 -21.60 4.24
C SER A 207 -5.00 -21.08 5.09
N ASP A 208 -4.11 -21.96 5.53
CA ASP A 208 -2.92 -21.56 6.29
C ASP A 208 -1.83 -20.98 5.37
N ASP A 209 -1.74 -21.52 4.16
CA ASP A 209 -0.83 -21.07 3.11
C ASP A 209 -1.52 -20.27 2.00
N CYS A 210 -0.71 -19.54 1.24
CA CYS A 210 -1.18 -18.75 0.12
C CYS A 210 -1.71 -19.66 -1.00
N LEU A 211 -2.98 -19.48 -1.36
CA LEU A 211 -3.71 -20.35 -2.28
C LEU A 211 -3.16 -20.33 -3.71
N VAL A 212 -2.49 -19.25 -4.10
CA VAL A 212 -1.87 -19.11 -5.42
C VAL A 212 -0.76 -20.15 -5.66
N LEU A 213 -0.12 -20.65 -4.61
CA LEU A 213 0.92 -21.68 -4.73
C LEU A 213 0.38 -23.01 -5.25
N ARG A 214 -0.91 -23.29 -5.02
CA ARG A 214 -1.59 -24.48 -5.57
C ARG A 214 -1.83 -24.35 -7.07
N ASP A 215 -2.00 -23.13 -7.56
CA ASP A 215 -2.26 -22.79 -8.96
C ASP A 215 -1.02 -22.12 -9.57
N GLN A 216 0.11 -22.84 -9.66
CA GLN A 216 1.39 -22.25 -10.11
C GLN A 216 1.31 -21.56 -11.47
N TYR A 217 0.43 -22.02 -12.37
CA TYR A 217 0.19 -21.38 -13.65
C TYR A 217 -0.36 -19.96 -13.53
N LEU A 218 -0.80 -19.46 -12.38
CA LEU A 218 -1.24 -18.07 -12.19
C LEU A 218 -0.09 -17.15 -11.82
N LEU A 219 1.01 -17.69 -11.29
CA LEU A 219 2.13 -16.92 -10.72
C LEU A 219 2.80 -15.98 -11.74
N TYR A 220 2.68 -16.23 -13.05
CA TYR A 220 3.20 -15.32 -14.07
C TYR A 220 2.53 -13.94 -14.05
N ARG A 221 1.33 -13.81 -13.44
CA ARG A 221 0.63 -12.54 -13.23
C ARG A 221 1.03 -11.81 -11.95
N PHE A 222 1.81 -12.46 -11.09
CA PHE A 222 2.17 -11.97 -9.78
C PHE A 222 3.54 -11.30 -9.84
N ILE A 223 3.65 -10.12 -9.24
CA ILE A 223 4.93 -9.40 -9.15
C ILE A 223 5.87 -10.05 -8.13
N ASP A 224 5.30 -10.72 -7.14
CA ASP A 224 5.96 -11.42 -6.03
C ASP A 224 6.18 -12.90 -6.30
N ARG A 225 6.10 -13.34 -7.56
CA ARG A 225 6.20 -14.76 -7.93
C ARG A 225 7.45 -15.45 -7.38
N GLU A 226 8.59 -14.77 -7.37
CA GLU A 226 9.88 -15.34 -6.93
C GLU A 226 9.87 -15.59 -5.43
N GLU A 227 9.39 -14.61 -4.66
CA GLU A 227 9.23 -14.72 -3.21
C GLU A 227 8.21 -15.81 -2.83
N LEU A 228 7.09 -15.89 -3.55
CA LEU A 228 6.09 -16.93 -3.34
C LEU A 228 6.66 -18.33 -3.60
N LEU A 229 7.42 -18.51 -4.68
CA LEU A 229 8.06 -19.78 -5.00
C LEU A 229 9.16 -20.16 -4.01
N GLU A 230 9.94 -19.19 -3.53
CA GLU A 230 10.94 -19.41 -2.49
C GLU A 230 10.28 -19.85 -1.18
N ARG A 231 9.21 -19.17 -0.76
CA ARG A 231 8.43 -19.55 0.42
C ARG A 231 7.88 -20.98 0.31
N SER A 232 7.39 -21.37 -0.87
CA SER A 232 6.89 -22.74 -1.09
C SER A 232 7.98 -23.80 -0.96
N ARG A 233 9.22 -23.47 -1.35
CA ARG A 233 10.38 -24.36 -1.22
C ARG A 233 10.88 -24.47 0.21
N SER A 234 10.78 -23.40 1.00
CA SER A 234 11.20 -23.39 2.41
C SER A 234 10.29 -24.17 3.37
N VAL A 235 9.08 -24.53 2.93
CA VAL A 235 8.09 -25.28 3.73
C VAL A 235 8.18 -26.80 3.49
N LEU A 236 8.91 -27.23 2.44
CA LEU A 236 9.21 -28.62 2.13
C LEU A 236 10.54 -29.05 2.75
#